data_AF-A0A349B6U2-F1
#
_entry.id   AF-A0A349B6U2-F1
#
_cell.length_a   1.000
_cell.length_b   1.000
_cell.length_c   1.000
_cell.angle_alpha   90.00
_cell.angle_beta   90.00
_cell.angle_gamma   90.00
#
_symmetry.space_group_name_H-M   'P 1'
#
loop_
_entity.id
_entity.type
_entity.pdbx_description
1 polymer ?
#
loop_
_entity_poly.entity_id
_entity_poly.type
_entity_poly.pdbx_seq_one_letter_code
_entity_poly.pdbx_strand_id
1 'polypeptide(L)'
;MTGSGKTTLARSIGERVGIPWHSADDELGWLPGWVERPTDEQRAIAAEIVAGDAWVLDTAYSRWRDVVMPRVQLIVALDYRRSVSLRRLLRRTVRRVVRRELVCNGNRETWRRAVDRDS
;
A
#
# COMPACT_ATOMS: atom_id res chain seq x y z
N MET A 1 -0.70 8.36 -0.32
CA MET A 1 -2.13 8.17 0.06
C MET A 1 -2.30 6.84 0.77
N THR A 2 -2.26 6.86 2.10
CA THR A 2 -2.59 5.74 2.98
C THR A 2 -4.12 5.61 3.11
N GLY A 3 -4.63 4.40 3.38
CA GLY A 3 -6.05 4.19 3.71
C GLY A 3 -7.06 4.14 2.55
N SER A 4 -6.66 4.28 1.28
CA SER A 4 -7.60 4.26 0.14
C SER A 4 -8.06 2.85 -0.31
N GLY A 5 -7.59 1.78 0.35
CA GLY A 5 -7.99 0.39 0.07
C GLY A 5 -7.15 -0.37 -0.96
N LYS A 6 -6.05 0.22 -1.48
CA LYS A 6 -5.14 -0.43 -2.44
C LYS A 6 -4.55 -1.73 -1.91
N THR A 7 -4.00 -1.70 -0.70
CA THR A 7 -3.45 -2.87 0.01
C THR A 7 -4.50 -3.98 0.20
N THR A 8 -5.74 -3.61 0.55
CA THR A 8 -6.84 -4.58 0.68
C THR A 8 -7.22 -5.21 -0.66
N LEU A 9 -7.27 -4.40 -1.73
CA LEU A 9 -7.54 -4.92 -3.07
C LEU A 9 -6.41 -5.83 -3.55
N ALA A 10 -5.16 -5.39 -3.42
CA ALA A 10 -3.97 -6.12 -3.85
C ALA A 10 -3.88 -7.50 -3.16
N ARG A 11 -4.06 -7.53 -1.83
CA ARG A 11 -4.15 -8.80 -1.09
C ARG A 11 -5.30 -9.68 -1.59
N SER A 12 -6.49 -9.13 -1.78
CA SER A 12 -7.64 -9.91 -2.27
C SER A 12 -7.45 -10.42 -3.70
N ILE A 13 -6.73 -9.71 -4.55
CA ILE A 13 -6.37 -10.17 -5.91
C ILE A 13 -5.39 -11.33 -5.79
N GLY A 14 -4.33 -11.19 -4.99
CA GLY A 14 -3.37 -12.25 -4.74
C GLY A 14 -4.03 -13.53 -4.24
N GLU A 15 -4.90 -13.43 -3.22
CA GLU A 15 -5.65 -14.58 -2.67
C GLU A 15 -6.58 -15.24 -3.69
N ARG A 16 -7.25 -14.47 -4.56
CA ARG A 16 -8.19 -15.01 -5.54
C ARG A 16 -7.53 -15.63 -6.76
N VAL A 17 -6.38 -15.12 -7.16
CA VAL A 17 -5.64 -15.57 -8.36
C VAL A 17 -4.54 -16.57 -7.99
N GLY A 18 -4.19 -16.70 -6.71
CA GLY A 18 -3.12 -17.57 -6.23
C GLY A 18 -1.72 -17.01 -6.48
N ILE A 19 -1.58 -15.68 -6.52
CA ILE A 19 -0.31 -14.98 -6.79
C ILE A 19 0.17 -14.31 -5.49
N PRO A 20 1.49 -14.36 -5.15
CA PRO A 20 2.00 -13.69 -3.96
C PRO A 20 1.78 -12.18 -4.03
N TRP A 21 1.24 -11.64 -2.94
CA TRP A 21 1.07 -10.21 -2.73
C TRP A 21 2.19 -9.68 -1.83
N HIS A 22 2.76 -8.54 -2.23
CA HIS A 22 3.83 -7.84 -1.53
C HIS A 22 3.38 -6.43 -1.12
N SER A 23 3.63 -6.06 0.13
CA SER A 23 3.34 -4.74 0.70
C SER A 23 4.46 -3.75 0.40
N ALA A 24 4.20 -2.71 -0.41
CA ALA A 24 5.21 -1.69 -0.68
C ALA A 24 5.61 -0.90 0.56
N ASP A 25 4.74 -0.79 1.56
CA ASP A 25 5.04 -0.11 2.81
C ASP A 25 5.80 -1.02 3.78
N ASP A 26 5.29 -2.23 4.03
CA ASP A 26 5.85 -3.10 5.08
C ASP A 26 7.09 -3.87 4.62
N GLU A 27 7.18 -4.26 3.35
CA GLU A 27 8.32 -5.04 2.84
C GLU A 27 9.40 -4.14 2.21
N LEU A 28 8.99 -3.10 1.47
CA LEU A 28 9.91 -2.23 0.74
C LEU A 28 10.21 -0.91 1.47
N GLY A 29 9.20 -0.24 2.04
CA GLY A 29 9.30 1.15 2.46
C GLY A 29 9.91 1.38 3.84
N TRP A 30 9.46 0.64 4.85
CA TRP A 30 9.69 1.00 6.26
C TRP A 30 10.31 -0.13 7.07
N LEU A 31 11.30 0.24 7.88
CA LEU A 31 11.86 -0.59 8.94
C LEU A 31 11.14 -0.30 10.27
N PRO A 32 11.27 -1.19 11.29
CA PRO A 32 10.77 -0.93 12.63
C PRO A 32 11.24 0.42 13.17
N GLY A 33 10.35 1.13 13.86
CA GLY A 33 10.66 2.46 14.42
C GLY A 33 10.41 3.64 13.48
N TRP A 34 9.65 3.46 12.39
CA TRP A 34 9.39 4.50 11.37
C TRP A 34 10.67 4.98 10.68
N VAL A 35 11.66 4.09 10.56
CA VAL A 35 12.89 4.36 9.82
C VAL A 35 12.65 4.01 8.37
N GLU A 36 12.80 4.98 7.47
CA GLU A 36 12.70 4.72 6.04
C GLU A 36 13.87 3.84 5.59
N ARG A 37 13.57 2.76 4.87
CA ARG A 37 14.61 1.86 4.34
C ARG A 37 15.49 2.61 3.32
N PRO A 38 16.82 2.45 3.31
CA PRO A 38 17.68 3.05 2.30
C PRO A 38 17.24 2.71 0.88
N THR A 39 17.30 3.69 -0.03
CA THR A 39 16.75 3.54 -1.39
C THR A 39 17.37 2.36 -2.16
N ASP A 40 18.66 2.11 -1.99
CA ASP A 40 19.35 0.99 -2.66
C ASP A 40 18.80 -0.37 -2.21
N GLU A 41 18.50 -0.53 -0.92
CA GLU A 41 17.85 -1.73 -0.42
C GLU A 41 16.41 -1.86 -0.92
N GLN A 42 15.64 -0.75 -0.96
CA GLN A 42 14.29 -0.78 -1.53
C GLN A 42 14.32 -1.27 -2.98
N ARG A 43 15.30 -0.81 -3.76
CA ARG A 43 15.49 -1.19 -5.16
C ARG A 43 15.90 -2.66 -5.31
N ALA A 44 16.77 -3.16 -4.43
CA ALA A 44 17.17 -4.56 -4.43
C ALA A 44 16.00 -5.50 -4.15
N ILE A 45 15.19 -5.18 -3.12
CA ILE A 45 13.98 -5.96 -2.78
C ILE A 45 12.95 -5.89 -3.92
N ALA A 46 12.74 -4.70 -4.50
CA ALA A 46 11.86 -4.55 -5.66
C ALA A 46 12.31 -5.41 -6.83
N ALA A 47 13.62 -5.45 -7.12
CA ALA A 47 14.19 -6.26 -8.19
C ALA A 47 13.99 -7.77 -7.95
N GLU A 48 14.16 -8.22 -6.72
CA GLU A 48 13.92 -9.62 -6.34
C GLU A 48 12.46 -10.03 -6.50
N ILE A 49 11.53 -9.19 -6.04
CA ILE A 49 10.08 -9.44 -6.19
C ILE A 49 9.70 -9.56 -7.66
N VAL A 50 10.15 -8.62 -8.51
CA VAL A 50 9.77 -8.62 -9.93
C VAL A 50 10.52 -9.65 -10.77
N ALA A 51 11.57 -10.24 -10.23
CA ALA A 51 12.25 -11.39 -10.84
C ALA A 51 11.45 -12.69 -10.70
N GLY A 52 10.50 -12.77 -9.76
CA GLY A 52 9.59 -13.89 -9.63
C GLY A 52 8.61 -14.00 -10.81
N ASP A 53 8.09 -15.22 -11.04
CA ASP A 53 7.21 -15.53 -12.16
C ASP A 53 5.85 -14.81 -12.09
N ALA A 54 5.36 -14.55 -10.89
CA ALA A 54 4.11 -13.83 -10.65
C ALA A 54 4.16 -13.08 -9.32
N TRP A 55 3.64 -11.86 -9.30
CA TRP A 55 3.64 -11.00 -8.12
C TRP A 55 2.51 -9.95 -8.20
N VAL A 56 2.07 -9.47 -7.04
CA VAL A 56 1.16 -8.33 -6.92
C VAL A 56 1.77 -7.32 -5.96
N LEU A 57 2.00 -6.09 -6.43
CA LEU A 57 2.40 -4.95 -5.60
C LEU A 57 1.21 -4.00 -5.40
N ASP A 58 1.05 -3.46 -4.19
CA ASP A 58 -0.06 -2.56 -3.87
C ASP A 58 0.17 -1.09 -4.31
N THR A 59 1.42 -0.68 -4.42
CA THR A 59 1.84 0.61 -5.01
C THR A 59 3.26 0.49 -5.55
N ALA A 60 3.67 1.42 -6.41
CA ALA A 60 5.04 1.55 -6.89
C ALA A 60 5.57 2.97 -6.62
N TYR A 61 6.51 3.10 -5.68
CA TYR A 61 7.11 4.39 -5.34
C TYR A 61 8.06 4.87 -6.43
N SER A 62 8.15 6.20 -6.62
CA SER A 62 8.99 6.80 -7.66
C SER A 62 10.44 6.33 -7.63
N ARG A 63 10.98 6.01 -6.45
CA ARG A 63 12.38 5.61 -6.22
C ARG A 63 12.78 4.25 -6.81
N TRP A 64 11.81 3.37 -7.05
CA TRP A 64 12.03 2.03 -7.59
C TRP A 64 11.00 1.64 -8.65
N ARG A 65 10.16 2.59 -9.07
CA ARG A 65 9.15 2.40 -10.12
C ARG A 65 9.80 2.00 -11.44
N ASP A 66 10.97 2.55 -11.76
CA ASP A 66 11.76 2.21 -12.95
C ASP A 66 12.18 0.74 -13.00
N VAL A 67 12.40 0.11 -11.83
CA VAL A 67 12.73 -1.32 -11.72
C VAL A 67 11.48 -2.18 -11.95
N VAL A 68 10.34 -1.75 -11.42
CA VAL A 68 9.11 -2.53 -11.42
C VAL A 68 8.33 -2.41 -12.74
N MET A 69 8.18 -1.19 -13.26
CA MET A 69 7.35 -0.90 -14.44
C MET A 69 7.67 -1.73 -15.68
N PRO A 70 8.94 -2.00 -16.03
CA PRO A 70 9.26 -2.83 -17.21
C PRO A 70 8.75 -4.26 -17.14
N ARG A 71 8.45 -4.77 -15.94
CA ARG A 71 7.93 -6.14 -15.73
C ARG A 71 6.44 -6.17 -15.38
N VAL A 72 5.78 -5.02 -15.27
CA VAL A 72 4.34 -4.92 -15.02
C VAL A 72 3.56 -5.38 -16.24
N GLN A 73 2.66 -6.34 -16.06
CA GLN A 73 1.74 -6.80 -17.11
C GLN A 73 0.35 -6.15 -17.01
N LEU A 74 -0.07 -5.76 -15.80
CA LEU A 74 -1.39 -5.20 -15.54
C LEU A 74 -1.33 -4.17 -14.42
N ILE A 75 -1.95 -3.01 -14.64
CA ILE A 75 -2.15 -1.97 -13.63
C ILE A 75 -3.64 -1.89 -13.30
N VAL A 76 -3.99 -2.20 -12.06
CA VAL A 76 -5.37 -2.06 -11.56
C VAL A 76 -5.50 -0.72 -10.85
N ALA A 77 -6.06 0.26 -11.55
CA ALA A 77 -6.41 1.55 -10.95
C ALA A 77 -7.82 1.48 -10.36
N LEU A 78 -7.95 1.85 -9.08
CA LEU A 78 -9.26 2.08 -8.47
C LEU A 78 -9.83 3.42 -8.95
N ASP A 79 -10.44 3.41 -10.14
CA ASP A 79 -11.17 4.57 -10.65
C ASP A 79 -12.56 4.62 -10.04
N TYR A 80 -12.73 5.62 -9.19
CA TYR A 80 -13.87 5.79 -8.32
C TYR A 80 -14.54 7.10 -8.70
N ARG A 81 -15.77 7.08 -9.22
CA ARG A 81 -16.60 8.29 -9.36
C ARG A 81 -16.66 8.98 -7.98
N ARG A 82 -16.06 10.18 -7.88
CA ARG A 82 -15.76 10.89 -6.62
C ARG A 82 -16.89 10.87 -5.58
N SER A 83 -18.16 10.95 -5.99
CA SER A 83 -19.33 10.94 -5.11
C SER A 83 -19.70 9.58 -4.50
N VAL A 84 -19.59 8.48 -5.27
CA VAL A 84 -19.95 7.13 -4.79
C VAL A 84 -18.87 6.60 -3.85
N SER A 85 -17.61 6.91 -4.15
CA SER A 85 -16.49 6.43 -3.35
C SER A 85 -16.27 7.25 -2.11
N LEU A 86 -16.54 8.56 -2.12
CA LEU A 86 -16.58 9.36 -0.90
C LEU A 86 -17.68 8.89 0.05
N ARG A 87 -18.89 8.54 -0.43
CA ARG A 87 -19.94 7.97 0.44
C ARG A 87 -19.56 6.61 1.02
N ARG A 88 -18.94 5.73 0.24
CA ARG A 88 -18.50 4.40 0.71
C ARG A 88 -17.30 4.50 1.67
N LEU A 89 -16.35 5.39 1.39
CA LEU A 89 -15.25 5.74 2.29
C LEU A 89 -15.80 6.33 3.59
N LEU A 90 -16.63 7.37 3.55
CA LEU A 90 -17.23 7.99 4.74
C LEU A 90 -18.01 6.96 5.59
N ARG A 91 -18.82 6.09 4.97
CA ARG A 91 -19.55 5.04 5.70
C ARG A 91 -18.60 4.02 6.35
N ARG A 92 -17.49 3.69 5.68
CA ARG A 92 -16.47 2.76 6.19
C ARG A 92 -15.59 3.40 7.26
N THR A 93 -15.27 4.68 7.11
CA THR A 93 -14.52 5.50 8.08
C THR A 93 -15.35 5.71 9.34
N VAL A 94 -16.63 6.08 9.24
CA VAL A 94 -17.54 6.17 10.41
C VAL A 94 -17.64 4.83 11.12
N ARG A 95 -17.75 3.71 10.39
CA ARG A 95 -17.77 2.35 10.99
C ARG A 95 -16.44 1.97 11.66
N ARG A 96 -15.29 2.40 11.11
CA ARG A 96 -13.96 2.14 11.68
C ARG A 96 -13.65 3.02 12.88
N VAL A 97 -14.07 4.29 12.85
CA VAL A 97 -13.96 5.24 13.97
C VAL A 97 -14.81 4.76 15.16
N VAL A 98 -15.98 4.18 14.90
CA VAL A 98 -16.81 3.53 15.93
C VAL A 98 -16.18 2.23 16.47
N ARG A 99 -15.29 1.57 15.72
CA ARG A 99 -14.69 0.26 16.11
C ARG A 99 -13.23 0.30 16.59
N ARG A 100 -12.53 1.44 16.56
CA ARG A 100 -11.15 1.63 17.09
C ARG A 100 -10.15 0.51 16.73
N GLU A 101 -10.03 0.16 15.45
CA GLU A 101 -9.04 -0.84 15.00
C GLU A 101 -7.67 -0.21 14.70
N LEU A 102 -6.61 -0.92 15.09
CA LEU A 102 -5.19 -0.59 14.93
C LEU A 102 -4.75 -0.70 13.46
N VAL A 103 -3.77 0.11 13.02
CA VAL A 103 -3.32 0.15 11.60
C VAL A 103 -1.79 0.23 11.50
N CYS A 104 -1.21 -0.55 10.57
CA CYS A 104 0.21 -0.67 10.20
C CYS A 104 1.12 -1.21 11.33
N ASN A 105 1.49 -2.49 11.23
CA ASN A 105 2.48 -3.15 12.10
C ASN A 105 2.24 -2.97 13.63
N GLY A 106 0.98 -2.92 14.08
CA GLY A 106 0.64 -2.69 15.49
C GLY A 106 0.77 -1.23 15.97
N ASN A 107 1.03 -0.28 15.06
CA ASN A 107 1.11 1.13 15.41
C ASN A 107 -0.27 1.71 15.78
N ARG A 108 -0.25 2.64 16.75
CA ARG A 108 -1.39 3.46 17.11
C ARG A 108 -1.28 4.80 16.39
N GLU A 109 -2.17 5.05 15.44
CA GLU A 109 -2.38 6.39 14.91
C GLU A 109 -2.81 7.32 16.07
N THR A 110 -2.06 8.41 16.27
CA THR A 110 -2.42 9.46 17.22
C THR A 110 -2.86 10.68 16.42
N TRP A 111 -3.97 11.32 16.82
CA TRP A 111 -4.56 12.49 16.15
C TRP A 111 -3.58 13.61 15.78
N ARG A 112 -2.49 13.76 16.54
CA ARG A 112 -1.45 14.75 16.26
C ARG A 112 -0.72 14.52 14.92
N ARG A 113 -0.54 13.28 14.48
CA ARG A 113 0.16 12.95 13.21
C ARG A 113 -0.75 12.93 11.97
N ALA A 114 -2.06 12.95 12.16
CA ALA A 114 -3.01 13.04 11.05
C ALA A 114 -3.18 14.50 10.53
N VAL A 115 -2.68 15.48 11.30
CA VAL A 115 -2.81 16.92 11.01
C VAL A 115 -1.46 17.56 10.67
N ASP A 116 -0.34 16.86 10.85
CA ASP A 116 0.92 17.28 10.22
C ASP A 116 0.79 17.13 8.70
N ARG A 117 0.48 18.25 8.06
CA ARG A 117 0.92 18.53 6.70
C ARG A 117 2.44 18.49 6.74
N ASP A 118 3.04 17.49 6.11
CA ASP A 118 4.07 17.80 5.13
C ASP A 118 4.21 16.68 4.09
N SER A 119 4.64 17.16 2.92
CA SER A 119 4.58 16.62 1.56
C SER A 119 5.20 15.24 1.34
#